data_AF-A0A382T7B8-F1
#
_entry.id   AF-A0A382T7B8-F1
#
_cell.length_a   1.000
_cell.length_b   1.000
_cell.length_c   1.000
_cell.angle_alpha   90.00
_cell.angle_beta   90.00
_cell.angle_gamma   90.00
#
_symmetry.space_group_name_H-M   'P 1'
#
loop_
_entity.id
_entity.type
_entity.pdbx_description
1 polymer ?
#
loop_
_entity_poly.entity_id
_entity_poly.type
_entity_poly.pdbx_seq_one_letter_code
_entity_poly.pdbx_strand_id
1 'polypeptide(L)'
;MKKLIKINIMVMMVFVLSCEADDPLSFYGGTELVDLVESAWASFRDGDYDVSLATFQEAKDIADEQTGTDTLLIHSTYGSIHTGIGWCNLRLLNADIARDNFIISQGYVLYSFGTSVGLMASYFELGNEIPIDTAQINLAIEIGHWIFSSGMPEEFENDVTINVDDVKLLMARSYYTKGDLSDNIKESSGALYWILQLDPEYVYLNGDPVTWNLYDSGT
;
A
#
# COMPACT_ATOMS: atom_id res chain seq x y z
N MET A 1 -60.48 -24.10 3.25
CA MET A 1 -59.19 -24.81 3.13
C MET A 1 -58.48 -24.61 1.78
N LYS A 2 -59.13 -24.77 0.61
CA LYS A 2 -58.45 -24.61 -0.70
C LYS A 2 -57.90 -23.20 -1.03
N LYS A 3 -58.48 -22.12 -0.46
CA LYS A 3 -58.00 -20.74 -0.67
C LYS A 3 -56.78 -20.36 0.19
N LEU A 4 -56.69 -20.88 1.43
CA LEU A 4 -55.53 -20.64 2.31
C LEU A 4 -54.26 -21.33 1.79
N ILE A 5 -54.40 -22.52 1.20
CA ILE A 5 -53.28 -23.27 0.61
C ILE A 5 -52.69 -22.54 -0.60
N LYS A 6 -53.50 -21.89 -1.43
CA LYS A 6 -53.01 -21.10 -2.57
C LYS A 6 -52.22 -19.86 -2.16
N ILE A 7 -52.62 -19.19 -1.07
CA ILE A 7 -51.91 -18.00 -0.57
C ILE A 7 -50.57 -18.41 0.06
N ASN A 8 -50.53 -19.50 0.84
CA ASN A 8 -49.27 -19.99 1.41
C ASN A 8 -48.28 -20.47 0.34
N ILE A 9 -48.75 -21.11 -0.74
CA ILE A 9 -47.86 -21.53 -1.84
C ILE A 9 -47.32 -20.32 -2.61
N MET A 10 -48.12 -19.26 -2.78
CA MET A 10 -47.69 -18.04 -3.47
C MET A 10 -46.70 -17.23 -2.62
N VAL A 11 -46.90 -17.15 -1.31
CA VAL A 11 -45.94 -16.52 -0.38
C VAL A 11 -44.66 -17.34 -0.27
N MET A 12 -44.76 -18.68 -0.26
CA MET A 12 -43.59 -19.56 -0.24
C MET A 12 -42.81 -19.53 -1.57
N MET A 13 -43.46 -19.33 -2.72
CA MET A 13 -42.76 -19.10 -4.00
C MET A 13 -42.05 -17.75 -4.05
N VAL A 14 -42.62 -16.70 -3.45
CA VAL A 14 -41.94 -15.40 -3.29
C VAL A 14 -40.75 -15.51 -2.34
N PHE A 15 -40.85 -16.33 -1.28
CA PHE A 15 -39.74 -16.60 -0.37
C PHE A 15 -38.65 -17.52 -0.93
N VAL A 16 -39.00 -18.48 -1.80
CA VAL A 16 -38.02 -19.37 -2.45
C VAL A 16 -37.31 -18.67 -3.61
N LEU A 17 -37.99 -17.74 -4.32
CA LEU A 17 -37.33 -16.82 -5.26
C LEU A 17 -36.54 -15.70 -4.56
N SER A 18 -36.71 -15.52 -3.25
CA SER A 18 -35.89 -14.61 -2.43
C SER A 18 -34.85 -15.36 -1.59
N CYS A 19 -34.68 -16.67 -1.78
CA CYS A 19 -33.70 -17.50 -1.04
C CYS A 19 -32.50 -17.93 -1.91
N GLU A 20 -32.39 -17.46 -3.15
CA GLU A 20 -31.13 -17.41 -3.91
C GLU A 20 -30.38 -16.07 -3.67
N ALA A 21 -30.70 -15.37 -2.57
CA ALA A 21 -30.06 -14.12 -2.16
C ALA A 21 -28.99 -14.31 -1.06
N ASP A 22 -28.77 -15.53 -0.60
CA ASP A 22 -27.84 -15.85 0.50
C ASP A 22 -26.54 -16.52 0.01
N ASP A 23 -26.09 -16.20 -1.21
CA ASP A 23 -24.65 -16.25 -1.50
C ASP A 23 -24.14 -14.81 -1.68
N PRO A 24 -23.67 -14.16 -0.59
CA PRO A 24 -23.24 -12.76 -0.61
C PRO A 24 -22.05 -12.50 -1.55
N LEU A 25 -21.43 -13.54 -2.13
CA LEU A 25 -20.35 -13.43 -3.11
C LEU A 25 -20.83 -13.28 -4.56
N SER A 26 -22.11 -13.56 -4.86
CA SER A 26 -22.60 -13.67 -6.24
C SER A 26 -23.47 -12.51 -6.73
N PHE A 27 -23.86 -11.57 -5.85
CA PHE A 27 -24.88 -10.55 -6.17
C PHE A 27 -24.33 -9.15 -6.54
N TYR A 28 -23.03 -8.91 -6.39
CA TYR A 28 -22.37 -7.70 -6.91
C TYR A 28 -21.08 -8.14 -7.59
N GLY A 29 -20.69 -7.53 -8.71
CA GLY A 29 -19.45 -7.81 -9.47
C GLY A 29 -18.14 -7.56 -8.70
N GLY A 30 -18.15 -7.68 -7.37
CA GLY A 30 -16.99 -7.59 -6.49
C GLY A 30 -16.12 -8.84 -6.51
N THR A 31 -16.64 -10.03 -6.83
CA THR A 31 -15.81 -11.24 -7.01
C THR A 31 -14.90 -11.12 -8.24
N GLU A 32 -15.46 -10.67 -9.37
CA GLU A 32 -14.68 -10.39 -10.59
C GLU A 32 -13.62 -9.31 -10.35
N LEU A 33 -13.96 -8.24 -9.63
CA LEU A 33 -13.02 -7.19 -9.27
C LEU A 33 -11.90 -7.69 -8.33
N VAL A 34 -12.23 -8.50 -7.34
CA VAL A 34 -11.25 -9.08 -6.40
C VAL A 34 -10.32 -10.05 -7.15
N ASP A 35 -10.86 -10.90 -8.03
CA ASP A 35 -10.06 -11.82 -8.84
C ASP A 35 -9.10 -11.06 -9.76
N LEU A 36 -9.53 -9.94 -10.33
CA LEU A 36 -8.70 -9.09 -11.17
C LEU A 36 -7.57 -8.43 -10.36
N VAL A 37 -7.87 -7.94 -9.15
CA VAL A 37 -6.88 -7.39 -8.22
C VAL A 37 -5.85 -8.45 -7.81
N GLU A 38 -6.29 -9.67 -7.50
CA GLU A 38 -5.34 -10.75 -7.18
C GLU A 38 -4.49 -11.19 -8.37
N SER A 39 -5.06 -11.18 -9.57
CA SER A 39 -4.28 -11.42 -10.80
C SER A 39 -3.22 -10.34 -11.04
N ALA A 40 -3.56 -9.08 -10.74
CA ALA A 40 -2.60 -7.97 -10.82
C ALA A 40 -1.47 -8.14 -9.80
N TRP A 41 -1.78 -8.50 -8.55
CA TRP A 41 -0.78 -8.78 -7.53
C TRP A 41 0.08 -10.01 -7.85
N ALA A 42 -0.49 -11.05 -8.48
CA ALA A 42 0.29 -12.19 -8.95
C ALA A 42 1.34 -11.75 -9.99
N SER A 43 0.93 -10.97 -10.97
CA SER A 43 1.85 -10.41 -11.99
C SER A 43 2.92 -9.50 -11.36
N PHE A 44 2.55 -8.72 -10.35
CA PHE A 44 3.49 -7.89 -9.60
C PHE A 44 4.59 -8.73 -8.94
N ARG A 45 4.19 -9.81 -8.23
CA ARG A 45 5.11 -10.72 -7.54
C ARG A 45 6.03 -11.46 -8.50
N ASP A 46 5.57 -11.72 -9.73
CA ASP A 46 6.38 -12.31 -10.80
C ASP A 46 7.34 -11.31 -11.46
N GLY A 47 7.27 -10.02 -11.11
CA GLY A 47 8.11 -8.95 -11.65
C GLY A 47 7.60 -8.32 -12.94
N ASP A 48 6.42 -8.72 -13.42
CA ASP A 48 5.80 -8.21 -14.64
C ASP A 48 5.03 -6.91 -14.35
N TYR A 49 5.75 -5.85 -13.98
CA TYR A 49 5.16 -4.61 -13.48
C TYR A 49 4.30 -3.86 -14.50
N ASP A 50 4.62 -3.91 -15.80
CA ASP A 50 3.79 -3.32 -16.85
C ASP A 50 2.44 -4.05 -16.99
N VAL A 51 2.46 -5.38 -16.93
CA VAL A 51 1.25 -6.21 -17.00
C VAL A 51 0.41 -5.99 -15.75
N SER A 52 1.04 -6.04 -14.58
CA SER A 52 0.39 -5.77 -13.30
C SER A 52 -0.28 -4.39 -13.29
N LEU A 53 0.42 -3.35 -13.75
CA LEU A 53 -0.10 -1.99 -13.83
C LEU A 53 -1.33 -1.91 -14.74
N ALA A 54 -1.28 -2.53 -15.92
CA ALA A 54 -2.41 -2.56 -16.85
C ALA A 54 -3.64 -3.25 -16.21
N THR A 55 -3.43 -4.37 -15.53
CA THR A 55 -4.51 -5.10 -14.84
C THR A 55 -5.10 -4.29 -13.68
N PHE A 56 -4.27 -3.58 -12.90
CA PHE A 56 -4.75 -2.69 -11.86
C PHE A 56 -5.53 -1.49 -12.42
N GLN A 57 -5.13 -0.95 -13.57
CA GLN A 57 -5.86 0.12 -14.25
C GLN A 57 -7.23 -0.35 -14.73
N GLU A 58 -7.31 -1.56 -15.28
CA GLU A 58 -8.59 -2.20 -15.64
C GLU A 58 -9.49 -2.38 -14.41
N ALA A 59 -8.93 -2.88 -13.31
CA ALA A 59 -9.67 -3.02 -12.04
C ALA A 59 -10.17 -1.66 -11.53
N LYS A 60 -9.35 -0.61 -11.63
CA LYS A 60 -9.74 0.75 -11.26
C LYS A 60 -10.91 1.24 -12.10
N ASP A 61 -10.86 1.07 -13.42
CA ASP A 61 -11.92 1.52 -14.33
C ASP A 61 -13.25 0.81 -14.03
N ILE A 62 -13.21 -0.51 -13.77
CA ILE A 62 -14.39 -1.28 -13.34
C ILE A 62 -14.90 -0.78 -11.99
N ALA A 63 -14.00 -0.53 -11.03
CA ALA A 63 -14.38 -0.05 -9.71
C ALA A 63 -15.06 1.34 -9.80
N ASP A 64 -14.51 2.26 -10.60
CA ASP A 64 -15.01 3.63 -10.79
C ASP A 64 -16.44 3.64 -11.39
N GLU A 65 -16.82 2.63 -12.18
CA GLU A 65 -18.19 2.45 -12.67
C GLU A 65 -19.19 2.02 -11.58
N GLN A 66 -18.72 1.51 -10.44
CA GLN A 66 -19.56 1.07 -9.31
C GLN A 66 -19.88 2.22 -8.32
N THR A 67 -19.81 3.46 -8.78
CA THR A 67 -20.12 4.69 -8.01
C THR A 67 -21.54 4.65 -7.43
N GLY A 68 -21.66 4.26 -6.16
CA GLY A 68 -22.95 4.18 -5.44
C GLY A 68 -23.06 3.01 -4.47
N THR A 69 -22.17 2.02 -4.57
CA THR A 69 -22.08 0.87 -3.66
C THR A 69 -20.81 0.94 -2.81
N ASP A 70 -20.81 1.78 -1.77
CA ASP A 70 -19.72 1.83 -0.79
C ASP A 70 -19.88 0.70 0.24
N THR A 71 -19.63 -0.53 -0.19
CA THR A 71 -19.50 -1.65 0.73
C THR A 71 -18.08 -1.65 1.30
N LEU A 72 -17.90 -2.12 2.54
CA LEU A 72 -16.57 -2.29 3.14
C LEU A 72 -15.59 -3.04 2.23
N LEU A 73 -16.08 -4.06 1.51
CA LEU A 73 -15.28 -4.82 0.55
C LEU A 73 -14.81 -3.93 -0.59
N ILE A 74 -15.72 -3.22 -1.26
CA ILE A 74 -15.39 -2.31 -2.35
C ILE A 74 -14.41 -1.23 -1.86
N HIS A 75 -14.65 -0.66 -0.68
CA HIS A 75 -13.75 0.32 -0.05
C HIS A 75 -12.32 -0.21 0.13
N SER A 76 -12.17 -1.42 0.69
CA SER A 76 -10.85 -2.05 0.85
C SER A 76 -10.20 -2.39 -0.49
N THR A 77 -10.99 -2.80 -1.49
CA THR A 77 -10.51 -3.14 -2.83
C THR A 77 -9.99 -1.90 -3.55
N TYR A 78 -10.64 -0.74 -3.42
CA TYR A 78 -10.11 0.54 -3.91
C TYR A 78 -8.74 0.87 -3.31
N GLY A 79 -8.57 0.70 -2.00
CA GLY A 79 -7.28 0.87 -1.35
C GLY A 79 -6.21 -0.07 -1.92
N SER A 80 -6.55 -1.34 -2.12
CA SER A 80 -5.63 -2.34 -2.71
C SER A 80 -5.24 -1.99 -4.15
N ILE A 81 -6.20 -1.57 -4.99
CA ILE A 81 -5.96 -1.12 -6.37
C ILE A 81 -4.96 0.03 -6.39
N HIS A 82 -5.21 1.09 -5.62
CA HIS A 82 -4.31 2.24 -5.60
C HIS A 82 -2.94 1.90 -5.00
N THR A 83 -2.87 1.03 -3.99
CA THR A 83 -1.58 0.51 -3.49
C THR A 83 -0.82 -0.24 -4.59
N GLY A 84 -1.50 -1.09 -5.35
CA GLY A 84 -0.93 -1.83 -6.47
C GLY A 84 -0.41 -0.92 -7.59
N ILE A 85 -1.21 0.05 -8.02
CA ILE A 85 -0.79 1.06 -9.01
C ILE A 85 0.43 1.83 -8.49
N GLY A 86 0.43 2.19 -7.21
CA GLY A 86 1.54 2.88 -6.56
C GLY A 86 2.84 2.09 -6.64
N TRP A 87 2.81 0.83 -6.23
CA TRP A 87 4.00 -0.04 -6.26
C TRP A 87 4.47 -0.35 -7.67
N CYS A 88 3.57 -0.60 -8.62
CA CYS A 88 3.96 -0.80 -10.03
C CYS A 88 4.69 0.44 -10.57
N ASN A 89 4.16 1.64 -10.30
CA ASN A 89 4.79 2.88 -10.75
C ASN A 89 6.12 3.15 -10.07
N LEU A 90 6.28 2.83 -8.77
CA LEU A 90 7.60 2.87 -8.13
C LEU A 90 8.60 1.96 -8.86
N ARG A 91 8.22 0.70 -9.10
CA ARG A 91 9.08 -0.28 -9.78
C ARG A 91 9.41 0.13 -11.23
N LEU A 92 8.54 0.91 -11.86
CA LEU A 92 8.72 1.49 -13.19
C LEU A 92 9.32 2.91 -13.19
N LEU A 93 9.84 3.38 -12.04
CA LEU A 93 10.53 4.67 -11.89
C LEU A 93 9.66 5.93 -12.08
N ASN A 94 8.34 5.81 -11.86
CA ASN A 94 7.35 6.90 -11.94
C ASN A 94 6.91 7.36 -10.54
N ALA A 95 7.80 8.04 -9.81
CA ALA A 95 7.60 8.45 -8.40
C ALA A 95 6.34 9.26 -8.14
N ASP A 96 6.05 10.20 -9.04
CA ASP A 96 5.00 11.20 -8.89
C ASP A 96 3.63 10.53 -8.97
N ILE A 97 3.45 9.67 -9.98
CA ILE A 97 2.26 8.83 -10.13
C ILE A 97 2.13 7.88 -8.93
N ALA A 98 3.24 7.30 -8.48
CA ALA A 98 3.21 6.39 -7.34
C ALA A 98 2.75 7.08 -6.05
N ARG A 99 3.36 8.23 -5.72
CA ARG A 99 3.00 9.06 -4.56
C ARG A 99 1.52 9.37 -4.54
N ASP A 100 0.99 9.87 -5.65
CA ASP A 100 -0.40 10.29 -5.73
C ASP A 100 -1.35 9.12 -5.48
N ASN A 101 -1.01 7.92 -5.97
CA ASN A 101 -1.79 6.71 -5.70
C ASN A 101 -1.68 6.25 -4.25
N PHE A 102 -0.52 6.34 -3.61
CA PHE A 102 -0.41 6.02 -2.17
C PHE A 102 -1.21 7.00 -1.30
N ILE A 103 -1.24 8.29 -1.64
CA ILE A 103 -2.07 9.30 -0.95
C ILE A 103 -3.55 8.92 -1.08
N ILE A 104 -4.00 8.56 -2.28
CA ILE A 104 -5.39 8.12 -2.50
C ILE A 104 -5.67 6.86 -1.68
N SER A 105 -4.78 5.87 -1.72
CA SER A 105 -4.92 4.61 -0.98
C SER A 105 -5.04 4.83 0.53
N GLN A 106 -4.28 5.77 1.11
CA GLN A 106 -4.39 6.11 2.55
C GLN A 106 -5.77 6.66 2.92
N GLY A 107 -6.50 7.25 1.96
CA GLY A 107 -7.88 7.69 2.15
C GLY A 107 -8.88 6.53 2.33
N TYR A 108 -8.55 5.33 1.83
CA TYR A 108 -9.40 4.14 1.93
C TYR A 108 -8.97 3.19 3.04
N VAL A 109 -7.68 2.84 3.03
CA VAL A 109 -7.06 2.02 4.04
C VAL A 109 -6.06 2.89 4.75
N LEU A 110 -6.58 3.62 5.73
CA LEU A 110 -5.75 4.24 6.74
C LEU A 110 -4.80 3.16 7.25
N TYR A 111 -3.51 3.48 7.29
CA TYR A 111 -2.56 2.72 8.09
C TYR A 111 -2.26 1.30 7.58
N SER A 112 -2.09 1.10 6.26
CA SER A 112 -1.51 -0.13 5.70
C SER A 112 0.03 -0.05 5.65
N PHE A 113 0.74 -1.15 5.92
CA PHE A 113 2.21 -1.17 5.89
C PHE A 113 2.72 -0.85 4.48
N GLY A 114 2.28 -1.60 3.47
CA GLY A 114 2.70 -1.43 2.08
C GLY A 114 2.43 -0.02 1.54
N THR A 115 1.26 0.57 1.83
CA THR A 115 0.96 1.96 1.40
C THR A 115 1.87 2.96 2.09
N SER A 116 2.12 2.77 3.39
CA SER A 116 2.93 3.69 4.20
C SER A 116 4.39 3.70 3.77
N VAL A 117 4.98 2.52 3.59
CA VAL A 117 6.36 2.38 3.11
C VAL A 117 6.48 2.84 1.66
N GLY A 118 5.50 2.52 0.80
CA GLY A 118 5.46 3.01 -0.58
C GLY A 118 5.41 4.53 -0.67
N LEU A 119 4.64 5.19 0.19
CA LEU A 119 4.60 6.65 0.24
C LEU A 119 5.95 7.24 0.67
N MET A 120 6.58 6.68 1.71
CA MET A 120 7.93 7.08 2.13
C MET A 120 8.94 6.89 0.97
N ALA A 121 8.93 5.75 0.30
CA ALA A 121 9.82 5.45 -0.81
C ALA A 121 9.61 6.39 -2.00
N SER A 122 8.36 6.78 -2.31
CA SER A 122 8.07 7.72 -3.39
C SER A 122 8.67 9.12 -3.19
N TYR A 123 8.92 9.52 -1.93
CA TYR A 123 9.58 10.78 -1.64
C TYR A 123 11.10 10.72 -1.83
N PHE A 124 11.74 9.59 -1.56
CA PHE A 124 13.20 9.52 -1.44
C PHE A 124 13.91 8.64 -2.47
N GLU A 125 13.27 7.57 -2.94
CA GLU A 125 14.01 6.43 -3.50
C GLU A 125 13.95 6.31 -5.01
N LEU A 126 12.83 6.62 -5.67
CA LEU A 126 12.68 6.26 -7.07
C LEU A 126 11.80 7.21 -7.86
N GLY A 127 12.42 7.95 -8.79
CA GLY A 127 11.79 8.63 -9.93
C GLY A 127 11.89 10.16 -9.90
N ASN A 128 12.65 10.70 -10.87
CA ASN A 128 12.60 12.05 -11.39
C ASN A 128 12.61 13.23 -10.39
N GLU A 129 13.55 13.24 -9.44
CA GLU A 129 13.89 14.38 -8.57
C GLU A 129 12.66 15.17 -8.08
N ILE A 130 11.67 14.48 -7.50
CA ILE A 130 10.54 15.19 -6.88
C ILE A 130 11.12 16.21 -5.91
N PRO A 131 10.76 17.51 -6.02
CA PRO A 131 11.20 18.49 -5.04
C PRO A 131 10.67 18.11 -3.67
N ILE A 132 11.57 17.63 -2.82
CA ILE A 132 11.25 17.25 -1.45
C ILE A 132 11.19 18.53 -0.61
N ASP A 133 10.01 18.83 -0.07
CA ASP A 133 9.85 19.91 0.91
C ASP A 133 9.88 19.38 2.35
N THR A 134 9.97 20.31 3.29
CA THR A 134 10.02 19.98 4.73
C THR A 134 8.77 19.27 5.23
N ALA A 135 7.60 19.50 4.62
CA ALA A 135 6.36 18.84 5.04
C ALA A 135 6.37 17.35 4.68
N GLN A 136 6.84 17.02 3.47
CA GLN A 136 7.00 15.62 3.03
C GLN A 136 8.04 14.87 3.87
N ILE A 137 9.15 15.53 4.22
CA ILE A 137 10.17 14.95 5.12
C ILE A 137 9.56 14.66 6.50
N ASN A 138 8.82 15.60 7.07
CA ASN A 138 8.19 15.41 8.38
C ASN A 138 7.15 14.28 8.33
N LEU A 139 6.36 14.21 7.26
CA LEU A 139 5.38 13.14 7.08
C LEU A 139 6.05 11.77 7.00
N ALA A 140 7.16 11.62 6.26
CA ALA A 140 7.89 10.36 6.21
C ALA A 140 8.44 9.94 7.59
N ILE A 141 8.94 10.89 8.37
CA ILE A 141 9.37 10.64 9.76
C ILE A 141 8.19 10.20 10.62
N GLU A 142 7.05 10.87 10.53
CA GLU A 142 5.83 10.54 11.28
C GLU A 142 5.31 9.15 10.94
N ILE A 143 5.29 8.78 9.65
CA ILE A 143 4.90 7.45 9.18
C ILE A 143 5.80 6.40 9.80
N GLY A 144 7.13 6.57 9.73
CA GLY A 144 8.05 5.57 10.24
C GLY A 144 7.97 5.38 11.76
N HIS A 145 7.86 6.47 12.54
CA HIS A 145 7.59 6.37 13.99
C HIS A 145 6.28 5.65 14.28
N TRP A 146 5.26 5.93 13.49
CA TRP A 146 3.97 5.30 13.64
C TRP A 146 4.05 3.79 13.35
N ILE A 147 4.74 3.36 12.28
CA ILE A 147 4.98 1.93 11.98
C ILE A 147 5.64 1.23 13.18
N PHE A 148 6.70 1.81 13.75
CA PHE A 148 7.42 1.20 14.89
C PHE A 148 6.59 1.14 16.19
N SER A 149 5.61 2.03 16.35
CA SER A 149 4.81 2.12 17.58
C SER A 149 3.48 1.37 17.54
N SER A 150 3.03 0.94 16.34
CA SER A 150 1.66 0.45 16.12
C SER A 150 1.53 -1.08 16.04
N GLY A 151 2.64 -1.83 16.10
CA GLY A 151 2.61 -3.30 16.04
C GLY A 151 2.16 -3.83 14.67
N MET A 152 2.47 -3.08 13.60
CA MET A 152 2.22 -3.48 12.23
C MET A 152 3.00 -4.74 11.83
N PRO A 153 2.60 -5.41 10.72
CA PRO A 153 3.43 -6.42 10.09
C PRO A 153 4.86 -5.91 9.82
N GLU A 154 5.83 -6.82 9.91
CA GLU A 154 7.24 -6.49 9.69
C GLU A 154 7.61 -6.43 8.19
N GLU A 155 6.72 -6.88 7.31
CA GLU A 155 6.93 -6.97 5.86
C GLU A 155 5.67 -6.63 5.07
N PHE A 156 5.86 -6.26 3.81
CA PHE A 156 4.77 -6.07 2.88
C PHE A 156 4.33 -7.41 2.29
N GLU A 157 3.08 -7.79 2.49
CA GLU A 157 2.52 -9.10 2.09
C GLU A 157 2.62 -9.41 0.58
N ASN A 158 2.68 -8.38 -0.27
CA ASN A 158 2.77 -8.53 -1.72
C ASN A 158 4.18 -8.33 -2.26
N ASP A 159 5.16 -8.06 -1.39
CA ASP A 159 6.55 -7.87 -1.76
C ASP A 159 7.49 -8.24 -0.62
N VAL A 160 8.04 -9.45 -0.67
CA VAL A 160 8.96 -9.98 0.34
C VAL A 160 10.29 -9.22 0.40
N THR A 161 10.56 -8.31 -0.53
CA THR A 161 11.75 -7.47 -0.50
C THR A 161 11.58 -6.21 0.34
N ILE A 162 10.34 -5.88 0.74
CA ILE A 162 10.01 -4.67 1.50
C ILE A 162 9.66 -5.02 2.94
N ASN A 163 10.45 -4.51 3.88
CA ASN A 163 10.33 -4.83 5.30
C ASN A 163 10.69 -3.66 6.22
N VAL A 164 10.70 -3.93 7.53
CA VAL A 164 10.92 -2.92 8.56
C VAL A 164 12.31 -2.26 8.49
N ASP A 165 13.30 -2.92 7.89
CA ASP A 165 14.63 -2.34 7.71
C ASP A 165 14.63 -1.27 6.61
N ASP A 166 13.79 -1.41 5.58
CA ASP A 166 13.56 -0.35 4.60
C ASP A 166 12.93 0.87 5.24
N VAL A 167 12.02 0.67 6.21
CA VAL A 167 11.45 1.78 7.00
C VAL A 167 12.55 2.51 7.78
N LYS A 168 13.48 1.77 8.40
CA LYS A 168 14.63 2.37 9.10
C LYS A 168 15.47 3.20 8.14
N LEU A 169 15.78 2.66 6.95
CA LEU A 169 16.57 3.35 5.93
C LEU A 169 15.90 4.65 5.50
N LEU A 170 14.62 4.60 5.13
CA LEU A 170 13.84 5.76 4.69
C LEU A 170 13.72 6.83 5.77
N MET A 171 13.52 6.43 7.03
CA MET A 171 13.55 7.37 8.16
C MET A 171 14.92 8.01 8.34
N ALA A 172 16.00 7.24 8.26
CA ALA A 172 17.35 7.76 8.40
C ALA A 172 17.67 8.79 7.32
N ARG A 173 17.28 8.54 6.06
CA ARG A 173 17.37 9.52 4.96
C ARG A 173 16.52 10.76 5.20
N SER A 174 15.31 10.60 5.74
CA SER A 174 14.43 11.72 6.08
C SER A 174 15.07 12.64 7.12
N TYR A 175 15.61 12.07 8.21
CA TYR A 175 16.32 12.84 9.25
C TYR A 175 17.59 13.51 8.73
N TYR A 176 18.35 12.82 7.87
CA TYR A 176 19.51 13.41 7.20
C TYR A 176 19.12 14.61 6.34
N THR A 177 18.10 14.46 5.50
CA THR A 177 17.61 15.51 4.59
C THR A 177 17.07 16.72 5.36
N LYS A 178 16.45 16.49 6.51
CA LYS A 178 15.99 17.55 7.43
C LYS A 178 17.14 18.38 8.03
N GLY A 179 18.39 17.90 7.93
CA GLY A 179 19.53 18.47 8.64
C GLY A 179 19.48 18.19 10.15
N ASP A 180 18.62 17.26 10.59
CA ASP A 180 18.42 16.89 11.99
C ASP A 180 19.26 15.63 12.33
N LEU A 181 20.55 15.72 11.98
CA LEU A 181 21.60 14.81 12.44
C LEU A 181 21.96 15.20 13.88
N SER A 182 20.99 15.13 14.80
CA SER A 182 21.28 15.33 16.23
C SER A 182 22.48 14.47 16.63
N ASP A 183 23.45 15.11 17.31
CA ASP A 183 24.77 14.62 17.72
C ASP A 183 24.88 13.08 17.88
N ASN A 184 25.07 12.31 16.79
CA ASN A 184 25.18 10.84 16.82
C ASN A 184 26.53 10.34 17.38
N ILE A 185 27.04 11.01 18.42
CA ILE A 185 28.12 10.53 19.26
C ILE A 185 27.51 9.71 20.40
N LYS A 186 28.25 8.67 20.83
CA LYS A 186 27.86 7.63 21.80
C LYS A 186 27.20 8.12 23.11
N GLU A 187 27.25 9.41 23.37
CA GLU A 187 26.85 10.08 24.61
C GLU A 187 25.55 10.92 24.45
N SER A 188 25.07 11.14 23.22
CA SER A 188 23.83 11.87 22.92
C SER A 188 23.03 11.10 21.87
N SER A 189 22.01 10.37 22.30
CA SER A 189 21.25 9.47 21.42
C SER A 189 20.31 10.26 20.49
N GLY A 190 20.81 10.70 19.34
CA GLY A 190 20.00 11.25 18.25
C GLY A 190 19.10 10.21 17.59
N ALA A 191 18.09 10.65 16.84
CA ALA A 191 17.11 9.74 16.21
C ALA A 191 17.76 8.71 15.26
N LEU A 192 18.82 9.09 14.53
CA LEU A 192 19.58 8.19 13.66
C LEU A 192 20.31 7.07 14.43
N TYR A 193 20.88 7.36 15.60
CA TYR A 193 21.54 6.34 16.44
C TYR A 193 20.56 5.23 16.87
N TRP A 194 19.30 5.59 17.13
CA TRP A 194 18.24 4.63 17.47
C TRP A 194 17.68 3.89 16.25
N ILE A 195 17.49 4.58 15.13
CA ILE A 195 16.96 3.99 13.89
C ILE A 195 17.95 3.02 13.26
N LEU A 196 19.25 3.35 13.30
CA LEU A 196 20.29 2.57 12.63
C LEU A 196 21.01 1.57 13.53
N GLN A 197 20.66 1.47 14.84
CA GLN A 197 21.37 0.69 15.88
C GLN A 197 22.58 -0.01 15.30
N LEU A 198 23.71 0.72 15.17
CA LEU A 198 24.85 0.38 14.29
C LEU A 198 25.36 -1.05 14.56
N ASP A 199 24.66 -2.02 14.00
CA ASP A 199 24.95 -3.43 14.08
C ASP A 199 25.95 -3.65 12.96
N PRO A 200 27.19 -4.06 13.29
CA PRO A 200 28.26 -4.20 12.32
C PRO A 200 27.96 -5.18 11.18
N GLU A 201 26.85 -5.93 11.24
CA GLU A 201 26.36 -6.81 10.18
C GLU A 201 25.65 -6.07 9.00
N TYR A 202 25.23 -4.80 9.17
CA TYR A 202 24.54 -4.02 8.12
C TYR A 202 25.55 -3.32 7.20
N VAL A 203 26.17 -4.10 6.31
CA VAL A 203 27.26 -3.67 5.38
C VAL A 203 26.86 -2.58 4.38
N TYR A 204 25.56 -2.35 4.16
CA TYR A 204 25.02 -1.40 3.18
C TYR A 204 24.99 0.06 3.66
N LEU A 205 25.15 0.31 4.97
CA LEU A 205 25.33 1.66 5.50
C LEU A 205 26.83 1.99 5.46
N ASN A 206 27.37 2.18 4.26
CA ASN A 206 28.65 2.87 4.16
C ASN A 206 28.48 4.26 4.82
N GLY A 207 29.51 4.80 5.46
CA GLY A 207 29.41 6.02 6.27
C GLY A 207 29.03 7.30 5.51
N ASP A 208 28.63 7.18 4.24
CA ASP A 208 28.15 8.23 3.37
C ASP A 208 26.61 8.11 3.17
N PRO A 209 25.80 8.96 3.82
CA PRO A 209 24.35 8.97 3.67
C PRO A 209 23.85 9.25 2.25
N VAL A 210 24.70 9.78 1.38
CA VAL A 210 24.37 10.07 -0.03
C VAL A 210 24.23 8.78 -0.85
N THR A 211 24.79 7.66 -0.39
CA THR A 211 24.73 6.37 -1.09
C THR A 211 23.63 5.44 -0.58
N TRP A 212 22.85 5.86 0.43
CA TRP A 212 21.74 5.08 0.97
C TRP A 212 20.58 5.08 0.00
N ASN A 213 20.25 3.94 -0.59
CA ASN A 213 19.09 3.79 -1.47
C ASN A 213 18.45 2.41 -1.25
N LEU A 214 17.13 2.33 -1.39
CA LEU A 214 16.31 1.12 -1.27
C LEU A 214 16.47 0.24 -2.52
N TYR A 215 16.85 0.84 -3.64
CA TYR A 215 17.15 0.14 -4.89
C TYR A 215 18.48 0.63 -5.46
N ASP A 216 19.28 -0.32 -5.96
CA ASP A 216 20.49 0.00 -6.70
C ASP A 216 20.08 0.57 -8.06
N SER A 217 20.27 1.88 -8.25
CA SER A 217 19.91 2.56 -9.49
C SER A 217 20.87 2.25 -10.65
N GLY A 218 21.84 1.36 -10.44
CA GLY A 218 22.73 0.88 -11.50
C GLY A 218 23.50 2.03 -12.15
N THR A 219 24.26 2.77 -11.34
CA THR A 219 25.28 3.72 -11.84
C THR A 219 26.66 3.09 -11.86
#